data_AF-A0A7W7AK68-F1
#
_entry.id   AF-A0A7W7AK68-F1
#
_cell.length_a   1.000
_cell.length_b   1.000
_cell.length_c   1.000
_cell.angle_alpha   90.00
_cell.angle_beta   90.00
_cell.angle_gamma   90.00
#
_symmetry.space_group_name_H-M   'P 1'
#
loop_
_entity.id
_entity.type
_entity.pdbx_description
1 polymer ?
#
loop_
_entity_poly.entity_id
_entity_poly.type
_entity_poly.pdbx_seq_one_letter_code
_entity_poly.pdbx_strand_id
1 'polypeptide(L)'
;MPVVAYSPVEQGRPLAHPGLAAMAADRGVTSAPLALAWLLARDGVLGIPRAGSIAHVRDNQAALNLTLSEAEQRHLDARFPAPCGPQPLAML
;
A
#
# COMPACT_ATOMS: atom_id res chain seq x y z
N MET A 1 0.36 19.83 7.05
CA MET A 1 0.86 19.88 5.66
C MET A 1 0.70 18.49 5.07
N PRO A 2 0.07 18.32 3.90
CA PRO A 2 -0.07 17.00 3.27
C PRO A 2 1.28 16.48 2.75
N VAL A 3 1.46 15.16 2.74
CA VAL A 3 2.63 14.46 2.19
C VAL A 3 2.19 13.67 0.94
N VAL A 4 2.97 13.78 -0.13
CA VAL A 4 2.74 13.02 -1.36
C VAL A 4 3.69 11.82 -1.39
N ALA A 5 3.14 10.61 -1.36
CA ALA A 5 3.89 9.37 -1.48
C ALA A 5 4.14 9.05 -2.96
N TYR A 6 5.34 9.40 -3.43
CA TYR A 6 5.84 8.98 -4.73
C TYR A 6 6.18 7.49 -4.72
N SER A 7 5.97 6.81 -5.85
CA SER A 7 6.15 5.36 -5.98
C SER A 7 5.47 4.57 -4.85
N PRO A 8 4.15 4.75 -4.61
CA PRO A 8 3.45 4.23 -3.43
C PRO A 8 3.40 2.69 -3.34
N VAL A 9 3.77 1.99 -4.41
CA VAL A 9 3.93 0.54 -4.45
C VAL A 9 5.34 0.12 -4.88
N GLU A 10 6.34 1.01 -4.79
CA GLU A 10 7.78 0.70 -4.97
C GLU A 10 8.08 -0.11 -6.26
N GLN A 11 7.48 0.29 -7.38
CA GLN A 11 7.56 -0.41 -8.67
C GLN A 11 7.13 -1.90 -8.61
N GLY A 12 6.28 -2.25 -7.66
CA GLY A 12 5.74 -3.60 -7.45
C GLY A 12 6.51 -4.47 -6.45
N ARG A 13 7.66 -4.02 -5.90
CA ARG A 13 8.44 -4.81 -4.93
C ARG A 13 7.64 -5.33 -3.73
N PRO A 14 6.84 -4.51 -3.01
CA PRO A 14 6.04 -4.98 -1.88
C PRO A 14 4.92 -5.94 -2.29
N LEU A 15 4.50 -5.95 -3.56
CA LEU A 15 3.36 -6.76 -4.01
C LEU A 15 3.66 -8.26 -4.03
N ALA A 16 4.94 -8.63 -4.14
CA ALA A 16 5.41 -10.01 -4.07
C ALA A 16 5.54 -10.53 -2.62
N HIS A 17 5.27 -9.69 -1.62
CA HIS A 17 5.43 -10.06 -0.23
C HIS A 17 4.38 -11.14 0.17
N PRO A 18 4.78 -12.34 0.65
CA PRO A 18 3.85 -13.47 0.85
C PRO A 18 2.69 -13.16 1.80
N GLY A 19 2.95 -12.41 2.88
CA GLY A 19 1.89 -12.01 3.83
C GLY A 19 0.88 -11.04 3.23
N LEU A 20 1.32 -10.18 2.30
CA LEU A 20 0.41 -9.26 1.61
C LEU A 20 -0.42 -10.03 0.58
N ALA A 21 0.20 -10.97 -0.13
CA ALA A 21 -0.49 -11.83 -1.09
C ALA A 21 -1.54 -12.73 -0.43
N ALA A 22 -1.23 -13.31 0.74
CA ALA A 22 -2.19 -14.13 1.49
C ALA A 22 -3.42 -13.31 1.92
N MET A 23 -3.19 -12.14 2.51
CA MET A 23 -4.27 -11.25 2.92
C MET A 23 -5.10 -10.71 1.73
N ALA A 24 -4.46 -10.46 0.59
CA ALA A 24 -5.14 -10.07 -0.64
C ALA A 24 -6.04 -11.21 -1.16
N ALA A 25 -5.54 -12.45 -1.12
CA ALA A 25 -6.32 -13.63 -1.50
C ALA A 25 -7.54 -13.83 -0.60
N ASP A 26 -7.40 -13.67 0.73
CA ASP A 26 -8.51 -13.75 1.69
C ASP A 26 -9.60 -12.70 1.40
N ARG A 27 -9.21 -11.55 0.85
CA ARG A 27 -10.12 -10.46 0.44
C ARG A 27 -10.60 -10.55 -1.00
N GLY A 28 -10.15 -11.54 -1.78
CA GLY A 28 -10.50 -11.68 -3.19
C GLY A 28 -10.00 -10.53 -4.07
N VAL A 29 -8.89 -9.89 -3.68
CA VAL A 29 -8.26 -8.78 -4.42
C VAL A 29 -6.81 -9.11 -4.77
N THR A 30 -6.18 -8.30 -5.63
CA THR A 30 -4.73 -8.36 -5.85
C THR A 30 -3.99 -7.63 -4.71
N SER A 31 -2.67 -7.81 -4.60
CA SER A 31 -1.87 -7.15 -3.56
C SER A 31 -1.84 -5.61 -3.70
N ALA A 32 -2.01 -5.07 -4.92
CA ALA A 32 -1.86 -3.64 -5.20
C ALA A 32 -2.93 -2.76 -4.53
N PRO A 33 -4.24 -3.05 -4.68
CA PRO A 33 -5.30 -2.36 -3.95
C PRO A 33 -5.08 -2.37 -2.44
N LEU A 34 -4.65 -3.51 -1.89
CA LEU A 34 -4.45 -3.67 -0.45
C LEU A 34 -3.28 -2.81 0.06
N ALA A 35 -2.14 -2.81 -0.64
CA ALA A 35 -1.00 -1.94 -0.31
C ALA A 35 -1.37 -0.45 -0.38
N LEU A 36 -2.10 -0.05 -1.42
CA LEU A 36 -2.55 1.33 -1.59
C LEU A 36 -3.57 1.73 -0.52
N ALA A 37 -4.51 0.86 -0.15
CA ALA A 37 -5.46 1.12 0.92
C ALA A 37 -4.77 1.33 2.27
N TRP A 38 -3.72 0.54 2.56
CA TRP A 38 -2.90 0.72 3.76
C TRP A 38 -2.12 2.04 3.77
N LEU A 39 -1.65 2.50 2.61
CA LEU A 39 -1.04 3.82 2.49
C LEU A 39 -2.06 4.94 2.73
N LEU A 40 -3.23 4.84 2.09
CA LEU A 40 -4.29 5.86 2.13
C LEU A 40 -5.03 5.93 3.48
N ALA A 41 -4.92 4.90 4.31
CA ALA A 41 -5.42 4.92 5.68
C ALA A 41 -4.66 5.91 6.60
N ARG A 42 -3.52 6.45 6.16
CA ARG A 42 -2.71 7.41 6.91
C ARG A 42 -3.22 8.82 6.71
N ASP A 43 -3.48 9.51 7.81
CA ASP A 43 -3.89 10.91 7.77
C ASP A 43 -2.86 11.81 7.07
N GLY A 44 -3.34 12.63 6.14
CA GLY A 44 -2.51 13.59 5.42
C GLY A 44 -1.61 13.01 4.34
N VAL A 45 -1.73 11.72 3.99
CA VAL A 45 -0.95 11.08 2.93
C VAL A 45 -1.76 10.98 1.63
N LEU A 46 -1.15 11.41 0.52
CA LEU A 46 -1.70 11.31 -0.83
C LEU A 46 -0.80 10.40 -1.68
N GLY A 47 -1.34 9.27 -2.16
CA GLY A 47 -0.61 8.37 -3.06
C GLY A 47 -0.80 8.73 -4.53
N ILE A 48 0.28 8.69 -5.33
CA ILE A 48 0.24 8.94 -6.79
C ILE A 48 0.70 7.71 -7.59
N PRO A 49 -0.06 6.60 -7.60
CA PRO A 49 0.35 5.39 -8.31
C PRO A 49 0.29 5.59 -9.83
N ARG A 50 1.34 5.16 -10.53
CA ARG A 50 1.31 5.04 -11.99
C ARG A 50 0.65 3.72 -12.39
N ALA A 51 -0.14 3.74 -13.46
CA ALA A 51 -0.65 2.56 -14.12
C ALA A 51 -0.34 2.62 -15.63
N GLY A 52 0.34 1.60 -16.15
CA GLY A 52 0.59 1.45 -17.60
C GLY A 52 -0.47 0.60 -18.32
N SER A 53 -1.43 0.03 -17.59
CA SER A 53 -2.48 -0.84 -18.10
C SER A 53 -3.83 -0.50 -17.45
N ILE A 54 -4.93 -0.81 -18.14
CA ILE A 54 -6.29 -0.62 -17.61
C ILE A 54 -6.52 -1.49 -16.37
N ALA A 55 -5.93 -2.69 -16.32
CA ALA A 55 -6.00 -3.55 -15.14
C ALA A 55 -5.41 -2.85 -13.91
N HIS A 56 -4.23 -2.22 -14.02
CA HIS A 56 -3.64 -1.47 -12.91
C HIS A 56 -4.43 -0.21 -12.55
N VAL A 57 -5.10 0.45 -13.51
CA VAL A 57 -6.01 1.56 -13.20
C VAL A 57 -7.17 1.08 -12.32
N ARG A 58 -7.76 -0.08 -12.66
CA ARG A 58 -8.84 -0.68 -11.87
C ARG A 58 -8.37 -1.06 -10.47
N ASP A 59 -7.19 -1.67 -10.36
CA ASP A 59 -6.60 -2.00 -9.06
C ASP A 59 -6.35 -0.75 -8.20
N ASN A 60 -5.79 0.31 -8.79
CA ASN A 60 -5.58 1.58 -8.10
C ASN A 60 -6.89 2.20 -7.61
N GLN A 61 -7.95 2.13 -8.41
CA GLN A 61 -9.28 2.60 -8.01
C GLN A 61 -9.90 1.73 -6.93
N ALA A 62 -9.73 0.40 -7.00
CA ALA A 62 -10.27 -0.53 -6.02
C ALA A 62 -9.74 -0.27 -4.61
N ALA A 63 -8.51 0.25 -4.48
CA ALA A 63 -7.93 0.66 -3.20
C ALA A 63 -8.82 1.64 -2.42
N LEU A 64 -9.53 2.54 -3.12
CA LEU A 64 -10.42 3.54 -2.51
C LEU A 64 -11.67 2.92 -1.85
N ASN A 65 -12.03 1.71 -2.26
CA ASN A 65 -13.20 0.98 -1.74
C ASN A 65 -12.81 -0.02 -0.64
N LEU A 66 -11.52 -0.15 -0.32
CA LEU A 66 -11.04 -1.05 0.71
C LEU A 66 -10.91 -0.31 2.04
N THR A 67 -11.78 -0.67 2.99
CA THR A 67 -11.60 -0.31 4.39
C THR A 67 -10.86 -1.45 5.11
N LEU A 68 -9.71 -1.13 5.72
CA LEU A 68 -8.95 -2.06 6.54
C LEU A 68 -9.39 -1.94 7.98
N SER A 69 -9.74 -3.07 8.59
CA SER A 69 -9.98 -3.12 10.04
C SER A 69 -8.70 -2.81 10.81
N GLU A 70 -8.86 -2.45 12.07
CA GLU A 70 -7.72 -2.15 12.95
C GLU A 70 -6.77 -3.36 13.09
N ALA A 71 -7.32 -4.58 13.12
CA ALA A 71 -6.53 -5.81 13.19
C ALA A 71 -5.67 -6.02 11.93
N GLU A 72 -6.22 -5.69 10.77
CA GLU A 72 -5.56 -5.78 9.48
C GLU A 72 -4.48 -4.71 9.31
N GLN A 73 -4.76 -3.49 9.75
CA GLN A 73 -3.75 -2.43 9.81
C GLN A 73 -2.59 -2.84 10.71
N ARG A 74 -2.86 -3.34 11.93
CA ARG A 74 -1.84 -3.85 12.84
C ARG A 74 -1.05 -5.02 12.26
N HIS A 75 -1.71 -5.91 11.52
CA HIS A 75 -1.05 -7.02 10.84
C HIS A 75 -0.05 -6.53 9.79
N LEU A 76 -0.47 -5.55 8.97
CA LEU A 76 0.39 -4.94 7.96
C LEU A 76 1.53 -4.14 8.59
N ASP A 77 1.28 -3.38 9.66
CA ASP A 77 2.31 -2.62 10.38
C ASP A 77 3.37 -3.53 10.99
N ALA A 78 2.97 -4.67 11.57
CA ALA A 78 3.91 -5.66 12.10
C ALA A 78 4.78 -6.28 10.99
N ARG A 79 4.26 -6.36 9.77
CA ARG A 79 4.97 -6.94 8.63
C ARG A 79 5.85 -5.94 7.89
N PHE A 80 5.46 -4.67 7.90
CA PHE A 80 6.20 -3.55 7.34
C PHE A 80 6.52 -2.54 8.45
N PRO A 81 7.44 -2.90 9.37
CA PRO A 81 7.67 -2.12 10.58
C PRO A 81 8.18 -0.71 10.27
N ALA A 82 7.71 0.25 11.06
CA ALA A 82 8.23 1.60 11.04
C ALA A 82 9.75 1.61 11.39
N PRO A 83 10.52 2.57 10.88
CA PRO A 83 11.92 2.70 11.21
C PRO A 83 12.13 2.94 12.72
N CYS A 84 13.10 2.25 13.32
CA CYS A 84 13.43 2.37 14.75
C CYS A 84 14.33 3.59 15.08
N GLY A 85 14.60 4.45 14.11
CA GLY A 85 15.45 5.63 14.27
C GLY A 85 15.54 6.47 13.00
N PRO A 86 16.25 7.61 13.04
CA PRO A 86 16.47 8.44 11.86
C PRO A 86 17.21 7.64 10.77
N GLN A 87 16.68 7.71 9.56
CA GLN A 87 17.29 7.09 8.38
C GLN A 87 17.39 8.12 7.25
N PRO A 88 18.36 7.99 6.33
CA PRO A 88 18.43 8.84 5.15
C PRO A 88 17.12 8.80 4.34
N LEU A 89 16.79 9.91 3.68
CA LEU A 89 15.62 9.99 2.81
C LEU A 89 15.80 9.03 1.62
N ALA A 90 14.88 8.07 1.48
CA ALA A 90 14.84 7.19 0.33
C ALA A 90 14.43 7.97 -0.93
N MET A 91 15.21 7.84 -2.00
CA MET A 91 14.95 8.45 -3.31
C MET A 91 15.15 7.41 -4.42
N LEU A 92 14.32 7.48 -5.46
CA LEU A 92 14.31 6.58 -6.63
C LEU A 92 14.50 7.38 -7.92
#